data_AF-A0A0U3A2B8-F1
#
_entry.id   AF-A0A0U3A2B8-F1
#
_cell.length_a   1.000
_cell.length_b   1.000
_cell.length_c   1.000
_cell.angle_alpha   90.00
_cell.angle_beta   90.00
_cell.angle_gamma   90.00
#
_symmetry.space_group_name_H-M   'P 1'
#
loop_
_entity.id
_entity.type
_entity.pdbx_description
1 polymer ?
#
loop_
_entity_poly.entity_id
_entity_poly.type
_entity_poly.pdbx_seq_one_letter_code
_entity_poly.pdbx_strand_id
1 'polypeptide(L)'
;MIYVPINRQAGSNAIAVVDGVKAAIPNLKGLPADVKVEVAFDQSQIIRESISGLQHEGITGGALACLMILVFLASFRSMFVIGLSIPVSVLAAFIGLALTGQTINTMTLGGLALSVGTLVDNSIVVLENISRHLGMGKRPEDAARDGAAEVVKPVFIATLVNLAVYLPVLFLAGIGKYLFIPLALSVFFAMTASLAASLTVVPAYCAKFLSAGGRLHGAP
;
A
#
# COMPACT_ATOMS: atom_id res chain seq x y z
N MET A 1 43.43 5.27 -1.53
CA MET A 1 42.12 4.66 -1.23
C MET A 1 41.84 3.63 -2.30
N ILE A 2 41.52 2.40 -1.91
CA ILE A 2 41.14 1.33 -2.84
C ILE A 2 39.64 1.09 -2.65
N TYR A 3 38.88 1.15 -3.74
CA TYR A 3 37.46 0.83 -3.73
C TYR A 3 37.27 -0.59 -4.25
N VAL A 4 36.57 -1.41 -3.47
CA VAL A 4 36.18 -2.76 -3.87
C VAL A 4 34.67 -2.74 -4.13
N PRO A 5 34.23 -2.73 -5.40
CA PRO A 5 32.80 -2.77 -5.70
C PRO A 5 32.26 -4.17 -5.40
N ILE A 6 31.26 -4.26 -4.53
CA ILE A 6 30.56 -5.51 -4.24
C ILE A 6 29.21 -5.46 -4.95
N ASN A 7 29.05 -6.31 -5.95
CA ASN A 7 27.81 -6.43 -6.70
C ASN A 7 26.99 -7.60 -6.17
N ARG A 8 25.69 -7.38 -5.96
CA ARG A 8 24.75 -8.44 -5.61
C ARG A 8 24.62 -9.45 -6.76
N GLN A 9 24.47 -10.73 -6.43
CA GLN A 9 24.07 -11.73 -7.42
C GLN A 9 22.59 -11.53 -7.81
N ALA A 10 22.25 -11.83 -9.08
CA ALA A 10 20.88 -11.74 -9.56
C ALA A 10 19.93 -12.60 -8.69
N GLY A 11 18.83 -12.03 -8.21
CA GLY A 11 17.86 -12.72 -7.34
C GLY A 11 18.21 -12.73 -5.84
N SER A 12 19.37 -12.23 -5.43
CA SER A 12 19.73 -12.13 -4.01
C SER A 12 19.11 -10.91 -3.32
N ASN A 13 18.79 -11.06 -2.02
CA ASN A 13 18.28 -9.96 -1.20
C ASN A 13 19.41 -8.97 -0.90
N ALA A 14 19.28 -7.74 -1.40
CA ALA A 14 20.29 -6.69 -1.25
C ALA A 14 20.64 -6.42 0.23
N ILE A 15 19.64 -6.49 1.13
CA ILE A 15 19.82 -6.26 2.56
C ILE A 15 20.66 -7.39 3.17
N ALA A 16 20.30 -8.64 2.89
CA ALA A 16 21.01 -9.80 3.42
C ALA A 16 22.47 -9.87 2.93
N VAL A 17 22.72 -9.50 1.67
CA VAL A 17 24.08 -9.44 1.11
C VAL A 17 24.91 -8.38 1.82
N VAL A 18 24.38 -7.18 2.03
CA VAL A 18 25.12 -6.12 2.75
C VAL A 18 25.37 -6.50 4.21
N ASP A 19 24.38 -7.07 4.90
CA ASP A 19 24.54 -7.51 6.28
C ASP A 19 25.61 -8.61 6.39
N GLY A 20 25.64 -9.56 5.45
CA GLY A 20 26.66 -10.59 5.36
C GLY A 20 28.07 -10.02 5.11
N VAL A 21 28.18 -9.01 4.23
CA VAL A 21 29.44 -8.32 3.97
C VAL A 21 29.90 -7.57 5.23
N LYS A 22 29.02 -6.82 5.89
CA LYS A 22 29.34 -6.09 7.13
C LYS A 22 29.77 -7.02 8.26
N ALA A 23 29.15 -8.20 8.37
CA ALA A 23 29.54 -9.22 9.34
C ALA A 23 30.89 -9.90 9.00
N ALA A 24 31.27 -9.94 7.73
CA ALA A 24 32.54 -10.50 7.27
C ALA A 24 33.72 -9.53 7.41
N ILE A 25 33.50 -8.21 7.31
CA ILE A 25 34.54 -7.17 7.44
C ILE A 25 35.41 -7.32 8.70
N PRO A 26 34.85 -7.47 9.94
CA PRO A 26 35.67 -7.62 11.14
C PRO A 26 36.44 -8.95 11.21
N ASN A 27 36.05 -9.95 10.42
CA ASN A 27 36.68 -11.28 10.38
C ASN A 27 37.75 -11.41 9.27
N LEU A 28 38.06 -10.33 8.55
CA LEU A 28 39.07 -10.33 7.50
C LEU A 28 40.47 -10.48 8.10
N LYS A 29 41.09 -11.64 7.86
CA LYS A 29 42.48 -11.92 8.24
C LYS A 29 43.45 -11.45 7.15
N GLY A 30 44.59 -10.88 7.54
CA GLY A 30 45.67 -10.51 6.62
C GLY A 30 45.72 -9.02 6.23
N LEU A 31 44.95 -8.15 6.87
CA LEU A 31 45.09 -6.70 6.71
C LEU A 31 46.25 -6.16 7.59
N PRO A 32 47.13 -5.30 7.03
CA PRO A 32 48.09 -4.55 7.83
C PRO A 32 47.40 -3.65 8.86
N ALA A 33 48.03 -3.42 10.02
CA ALA A 33 47.43 -2.68 11.14
C ALA A 33 47.12 -1.20 10.83
N ASP A 34 47.63 -0.66 9.72
CA ASP A 34 47.38 0.72 9.26
C ASP A 34 46.18 0.84 8.30
N VAL A 35 45.61 -0.27 7.83
CA VAL A 35 44.50 -0.26 6.86
C VAL A 35 43.15 -0.24 7.60
N LYS A 36 42.42 0.87 7.46
CA LYS A 36 41.03 0.99 7.89
C LYS A 36 40.08 0.64 6.74
N VAL A 37 39.18 -0.30 6.97
CA VAL A 37 38.12 -0.68 6.03
C VAL A 37 36.83 0.00 6.45
N GLU A 38 36.35 0.93 5.63
CA GLU A 38 35.09 1.64 5.83
C GLU A 38 34.16 1.42 4.64
N VAL A 39 32.86 1.34 4.90
CA VAL A 39 31.85 1.20 3.85
C VAL A 39 31.59 2.57 3.25
N ALA A 40 32.08 2.80 2.03
CA ALA A 40 31.96 4.10 1.36
C ALA A 40 30.55 4.38 0.79
N PHE A 41 29.86 3.35 0.29
CA PHE A 41 28.50 3.46 -0.26
C PHE A 41 27.68 2.20 0.04
N ASP A 42 26.51 2.38 0.64
CA ASP A 42 25.60 1.30 1.02
C ASP A 42 24.19 1.56 0.49
N GLN A 43 23.82 0.89 -0.62
CA GLN A 43 22.46 0.98 -1.17
C GLN A 43 21.39 0.37 -0.25
N SER A 44 21.76 -0.52 0.68
CA SER A 44 20.79 -1.09 1.62
C SER A 44 20.28 -0.04 2.61
N GLN A 45 21.06 0.99 2.94
CA GLN A 45 20.59 2.09 3.79
C GLN A 45 19.41 2.81 3.14
N ILE A 46 19.51 3.16 1.85
CA ILE A 46 18.42 3.82 1.11
C ILE A 46 17.16 2.93 1.08
N ILE A 47 17.31 1.61 0.88
CA ILE A 47 16.18 0.68 0.89
C ILE A 47 15.56 0.60 2.29
N ARG A 48 16.38 0.50 3.35
CA ARG A 48 15.92 0.45 4.74
C ARG A 48 15.23 1.75 5.16
N GLU A 49 15.80 2.90 4.79
CA GLU A 49 15.21 4.22 5.00
C GLU A 49 13.89 4.36 4.24
N SER A 50 13.81 3.87 2.99
CA SER A 50 12.55 3.86 2.22
C SER A 50 11.48 2.98 2.89
N ILE A 51 11.85 1.81 3.41
CA ILE A 51 10.93 0.93 4.15
C ILE A 51 10.46 1.60 5.45
N SER A 52 11.39 2.15 6.23
CA SER A 52 11.08 2.85 7.48
C SER A 52 10.24 4.11 7.23
N GLY A 53 10.53 4.84 6.15
CA GLY A 53 9.76 6.00 5.70
C GLY A 53 8.34 5.60 5.32
N LEU A 54 8.18 4.58 4.48
CA LEU A 54 6.86 4.04 4.10
C LEU A 54 6.08 3.56 5.34
N GLN A 55 6.74 2.92 6.31
CA GLN A 55 6.10 2.52 7.56
C GLN A 55 5.65 3.73 8.37
N HIS A 56 6.51 4.72 8.56
CA HIS A 56 6.20 5.92 9.34
C HIS A 56 5.10 6.76 8.68
N GLU A 57 5.20 7.01 7.38
CA GLU A 57 4.18 7.71 6.59
C GLU A 57 2.88 6.90 6.53
N GLY A 58 2.96 5.58 6.36
CA GLY A 58 1.81 4.70 6.36
C GLY A 58 1.07 4.68 7.70
N ILE A 59 1.80 4.63 8.82
CA ILE A 59 1.20 4.68 10.17
C ILE A 59 0.62 6.06 10.44
N THR A 60 1.36 7.13 10.17
CA THR A 60 0.93 8.50 10.44
C THR A 60 -0.26 8.88 9.56
N GLY A 61 -0.15 8.64 8.25
CA GLY A 61 -1.24 8.85 7.29
C GLY A 61 -2.44 7.96 7.58
N GLY A 62 -2.21 6.69 7.93
CA GLY A 62 -3.26 5.77 8.36
C GLY A 62 -3.98 6.22 9.63
N ALA A 63 -3.24 6.71 10.63
CA ALA A 63 -3.80 7.25 11.86
C ALA A 63 -4.64 8.52 11.61
N LEU A 64 -4.15 9.44 10.77
CA LEU A 64 -4.88 10.65 10.38
C LEU A 64 -6.14 10.31 9.57
N ALA A 65 -6.05 9.37 8.63
CA ALA A 65 -7.20 8.89 7.87
C ALA A 65 -8.24 8.24 8.79
N CYS A 66 -7.79 7.40 9.72
CA CYS A 66 -8.64 6.80 10.75
C CYS A 66 -9.33 7.85 11.62
N LEU A 67 -8.61 8.88 12.06
CA LEU A 67 -9.17 9.99 12.82
C LEU A 67 -10.23 10.75 12.01
N MET A 68 -9.96 11.07 10.74
CA MET A 68 -10.93 11.71 9.85
C MET A 68 -12.18 10.85 9.68
N ILE A 69 -12.03 9.54 9.43
CA ILE A 69 -13.15 8.61 9.32
C ILE A 69 -13.95 8.57 10.63
N LEU A 70 -13.28 8.55 11.79
CA LEU A 70 -13.95 8.57 13.08
C LEU A 70 -14.75 9.87 13.28
N VAL A 71 -14.22 11.02 12.86
CA VAL A 71 -14.92 12.31 12.94
C VAL A 71 -16.13 12.35 12.01
N PHE A 72 -16.02 11.86 10.77
CA PHE A 72 -17.11 11.92 9.79
C PHE A 72 -18.16 10.83 9.95
N LEU A 73 -17.75 9.59 10.24
CA LEU A 73 -18.65 8.43 10.32
C LEU A 73 -19.06 8.10 11.76
N ALA A 74 -18.40 8.69 12.77
CA ALA A 74 -18.66 8.46 14.20
C ALA A 74 -18.71 6.97 14.62
N SER A 75 -17.99 6.11 13.90
CA SER A 75 -18.13 4.66 13.96
C SER A 75 -16.76 3.96 13.96
N PHE A 76 -16.40 3.37 15.10
CA PHE A 76 -15.18 2.57 15.24
C PHE A 76 -15.17 1.31 14.34
N ARG A 77 -16.35 0.76 14.05
CA ARG A 77 -16.49 -0.43 13.17
C ARG A 77 -16.13 -0.08 11.73
N SER A 78 -16.55 1.10 11.28
CA SER A 78 -16.26 1.66 9.96
C SER A 78 -14.77 1.97 9.79
N MET A 79 -14.16 2.58 10.80
CA MET A 79 -12.71 2.81 10.84
C MET A 79 -11.91 1.51 10.71
N PHE A 80 -12.30 0.46 11.44
CA PHE A 80 -11.58 -0.82 11.42
C PHE A 80 -11.59 -1.49 10.04
N VAL A 81 -12.73 -1.47 9.32
CA VAL A 81 -12.80 -2.12 8.01
C VAL A 81 -11.96 -1.40 6.97
N ILE A 82 -11.93 -0.07 7.00
CA ILE A 82 -11.10 0.73 6.09
C ILE A 82 -9.62 0.53 6.44
N GLY A 83 -9.29 0.57 7.73
CA GLY A 83 -7.94 0.33 8.22
C GLY A 83 -7.39 -1.05 7.84
N LEU A 84 -8.25 -2.09 7.79
CA LEU A 84 -7.88 -3.43 7.34
C LEU A 84 -7.70 -3.52 5.82
N SER A 85 -8.40 -2.69 5.05
CA SER A 85 -8.32 -2.68 3.59
C SER A 85 -6.93 -2.25 3.07
N ILE A 86 -6.24 -1.35 3.80
CA ILE A 86 -4.88 -0.89 3.47
C ILE A 86 -3.85 -2.04 3.49
N PRO A 87 -3.60 -2.75 4.61
CA PRO A 87 -2.61 -3.81 4.66
C PRO A 87 -2.95 -4.97 3.72
N VAL A 88 -4.24 -5.29 3.54
CA VAL A 88 -4.67 -6.30 2.56
C VAL A 88 -4.27 -5.90 1.13
N SER A 89 -4.51 -4.64 0.76
CA SER A 89 -4.16 -4.13 -0.57
C SER A 89 -2.65 -4.08 -0.80
N VAL A 90 -1.88 -3.66 0.22
CA VAL A 90 -0.41 -3.62 0.16
C VAL A 90 0.18 -5.03 0.07
N LEU A 91 -0.34 -5.99 0.83
CA LEU A 91 0.10 -7.39 0.76
C LEU A 91 -0.16 -7.97 -0.64
N ALA A 92 -1.35 -7.75 -1.18
CA ALA A 92 -1.70 -8.18 -2.53
C ALA A 92 -0.81 -7.52 -3.59
N ALA A 93 -0.43 -6.25 -3.40
CA ALA A 93 0.51 -5.56 -4.28
C ALA A 93 1.90 -6.22 -4.27
N PHE A 94 2.43 -6.57 -3.08
CA PHE A 94 3.69 -7.31 -2.98
C PHE A 94 3.62 -8.69 -3.65
N ILE A 95 2.50 -9.39 -3.53
CA ILE A 95 2.29 -10.67 -4.24
C ILE A 95 2.31 -10.45 -5.76
N GLY A 96 1.60 -9.43 -6.28
CA GLY A 96 1.61 -9.10 -7.71
C GLY A 96 3.00 -8.72 -8.24
N LEU A 97 3.76 -7.96 -7.46
CA LEU A 97 5.15 -7.63 -7.77
C LEU A 97 6.04 -8.86 -7.79
N ALA A 98 5.89 -9.77 -6.82
CA ALA A 98 6.63 -11.03 -6.79
C ALA A 98 6.32 -11.91 -8.01
N LEU A 99 5.04 -11.99 -8.42
CA LEU A 99 4.61 -12.74 -9.61
C LEU A 99 5.16 -12.16 -10.91
N THR A 100 5.43 -10.86 -10.96
CA THR A 100 6.03 -10.18 -12.12
C THR A 100 7.56 -10.12 -12.08
N GLY A 101 8.18 -10.81 -11.11
CA GLY A 101 9.64 -10.85 -10.94
C GLY A 101 10.25 -9.52 -10.48
N GLN A 102 9.43 -8.59 -9.98
CA GLN A 102 9.90 -7.32 -9.44
C GLN A 102 10.43 -7.51 -8.02
N THR A 103 11.47 -6.75 -7.68
CA THR A 103 12.07 -6.77 -6.35
C THR A 103 11.60 -5.58 -5.54
N ILE A 104 11.57 -5.73 -4.20
CA ILE A 104 11.33 -4.60 -3.31
C ILE A 104 12.51 -3.64 -3.40
N ASN A 105 12.24 -2.44 -3.91
CA ASN A 105 13.19 -1.35 -4.05
C ASN A 105 12.48 0.00 -3.87
N THR A 106 13.25 1.09 -3.84
CA THR A 106 12.73 2.44 -3.63
C THR A 106 11.64 2.84 -4.63
N MET A 107 11.70 2.39 -5.89
CA MET A 107 10.66 2.71 -6.89
C MET A 107 9.36 1.97 -6.64
N THR A 108 9.42 0.68 -6.29
CA THR A 108 8.22 -0.07 -5.89
C THR A 108 7.61 0.49 -4.61
N LEU A 109 8.43 0.81 -3.60
CA LEU A 109 7.95 1.39 -2.35
C LEU A 109 7.37 2.79 -2.56
N GLY A 110 7.98 3.60 -3.43
CA GLY A 110 7.43 4.91 -3.83
C GLY A 110 6.08 4.77 -4.53
N GLY A 111 5.91 3.77 -5.40
CA GLY A 111 4.62 3.46 -6.01
C GLY A 111 3.54 3.08 -4.98
N LEU A 112 3.90 2.26 -3.97
CA LEU A 112 2.99 1.95 -2.86
C LEU A 112 2.63 3.20 -2.05
N ALA A 113 3.62 4.02 -1.68
CA ALA A 113 3.41 5.26 -0.92
C ALA A 113 2.41 6.18 -1.62
N LEU A 114 2.60 6.41 -2.93
CA LEU A 114 1.70 7.21 -3.76
C LEU A 114 0.28 6.62 -3.83
N SER A 115 0.16 5.30 -3.78
CA SER A 115 -1.12 4.61 -3.88
C SER A 115 -1.91 4.65 -2.58
N VAL A 116 -1.28 4.75 -1.41
CA VAL A 116 -1.97 4.61 -0.11
C VAL A 116 -3.23 5.47 -0.02
N GLY A 117 -3.17 6.73 -0.47
CA GLY A 117 -4.33 7.63 -0.47
C GLY A 117 -5.51 7.10 -1.30
N THR A 118 -5.25 6.57 -2.50
CA THR A 118 -6.29 6.03 -3.39
C THR A 118 -6.81 4.67 -2.91
N LEU A 119 -6.02 3.91 -2.14
CA LEU A 119 -6.48 2.64 -1.55
C LEU A 119 -7.62 2.86 -0.55
N VAL A 120 -7.51 3.93 0.23
CA VAL A 120 -8.49 4.31 1.26
C VAL A 120 -9.75 4.86 0.61
N ASP A 121 -9.60 5.70 -0.41
CA ASP A 121 -10.72 6.36 -1.13
C ASP A 121 -11.77 5.37 -1.63
N ASN A 122 -11.34 4.31 -2.34
CA ASN A 122 -12.24 3.25 -2.83
C ASN A 122 -13.07 2.62 -1.71
N SER A 123 -12.47 2.39 -0.54
CA SER A 123 -13.15 1.78 0.60
C SER A 123 -14.11 2.75 1.28
N ILE A 124 -13.76 4.05 1.33
CA ILE A 124 -14.62 5.12 1.87
C ILE A 124 -15.88 5.26 1.02
N VAL A 125 -15.75 5.39 -0.31
CA VAL A 125 -16.90 5.61 -1.21
C VAL A 125 -17.94 4.48 -1.09
N VAL A 126 -17.47 3.22 -1.02
CA VAL A 126 -18.36 2.07 -0.84
C VAL A 126 -19.03 2.10 0.54
N LEU A 127 -18.26 2.35 1.59
CA LEU A 127 -18.78 2.38 2.95
C LEU A 127 -19.80 3.51 3.17
N GLU A 128 -19.52 4.69 2.63
CA GLU A 128 -20.41 5.85 2.71
C GLU A 128 -21.73 5.58 2.02
N ASN A 129 -21.70 4.95 0.83
CA ASN A 129 -22.94 4.63 0.14
C ASN A 129 -23.77 3.55 0.87
N ILE A 130 -23.11 2.57 1.49
CA ILE A 130 -23.77 1.58 2.35
C ILE A 130 -24.36 2.27 3.60
N SER A 131 -23.62 3.19 4.21
CA SER A 131 -24.09 3.98 5.36
C SER A 131 -25.30 4.84 5.00
N ARG A 132 -25.30 5.47 3.82
CA ARG A 132 -26.45 6.18 3.27
C ARG A 132 -27.68 5.27 3.13
N HIS A 133 -27.48 4.04 2.65
CA HIS A 133 -28.54 3.04 2.54
C HIS A 133 -29.09 2.57 3.88
N LEU A 134 -28.24 2.42 4.89
CA LEU A 134 -28.64 2.15 6.27
C LEU A 134 -29.46 3.32 6.85
N GLY A 135 -29.07 4.57 6.57
CA GLY A 135 -29.80 5.77 6.97
C GLY A 135 -31.21 5.87 6.35
N MET A 136 -31.43 5.23 5.20
CA MET A 136 -32.75 5.09 4.57
C MET A 136 -33.62 4.00 5.20
N GLY A 137 -33.15 3.32 6.26
CA GLY A 137 -33.90 2.29 6.98
C GLY A 137 -33.86 0.91 6.35
N LYS A 138 -32.98 0.67 5.37
CA LYS A 138 -32.79 -0.68 4.78
C LYS A 138 -32.12 -1.61 5.80
N ARG A 139 -32.40 -2.91 5.67
CA ARG A 139 -31.66 -3.94 6.43
C ARG A 139 -30.18 -3.90 6.04
N PRO A 140 -29.25 -4.25 6.93
CA PRO A 140 -27.82 -4.23 6.64
C PRO A 140 -27.38 -5.01 5.40
N GLU A 141 -27.96 -6.18 5.17
CA GLU A 141 -27.66 -7.00 4.00
C GLU A 141 -28.10 -6.33 2.70
N ASP A 142 -29.32 -5.77 2.68
CA ASP A 142 -29.88 -5.05 1.54
C ASP A 142 -29.12 -3.74 1.29
N ALA A 143 -28.77 -3.02 2.36
CA ALA A 143 -27.98 -1.80 2.29
C ALA A 143 -26.57 -2.06 1.75
N ALA A 144 -25.93 -3.15 2.18
CA ALA A 144 -24.62 -3.56 1.67
C ALA A 144 -24.69 -3.93 0.18
N ARG A 145 -25.73 -4.68 -0.23
CA ARG A 145 -25.91 -5.10 -1.61
C ARG A 145 -26.20 -3.92 -2.54
N ASP A 146 -27.21 -3.13 -2.22
CA ASP A 146 -27.64 -2.00 -3.05
C ASP A 146 -26.59 -0.88 -3.04
N GLY A 147 -26.05 -0.59 -1.85
CA GLY A 147 -25.01 0.41 -1.66
C GLY A 147 -23.74 0.08 -2.45
N ALA A 148 -23.30 -1.18 -2.42
CA ALA A 148 -22.17 -1.60 -3.25
C ALA A 148 -22.51 -1.56 -4.74
N ALA A 149 -23.66 -2.11 -5.16
CA ALA A 149 -24.04 -2.21 -6.57
C ALA A 149 -24.11 -0.85 -7.29
N GLU A 150 -24.55 0.19 -6.59
CA GLU A 150 -24.64 1.55 -7.16
C GLU A 150 -23.26 2.16 -7.44
N VAL A 151 -22.26 1.88 -6.60
CA VAL A 151 -20.92 2.50 -6.70
C VAL A 151 -19.90 1.66 -7.46
N VAL A 152 -20.19 0.38 -7.77
CA VAL A 152 -19.27 -0.50 -8.52
C VAL A 152 -18.78 0.18 -9.82
N LYS A 153 -19.70 0.72 -10.62
CA LYS A 153 -19.37 1.36 -11.90
C LYS A 153 -18.50 2.62 -11.74
N PRO A 154 -18.89 3.63 -10.94
CA PRO A 154 -18.06 4.84 -10.81
C PRO A 154 -16.70 4.56 -10.19
N VAL A 155 -16.61 3.68 -9.18
CA VAL A 155 -15.32 3.32 -8.54
C VAL A 155 -14.40 2.58 -9.51
N PHE A 156 -14.96 1.68 -10.34
CA PHE A 156 -14.20 1.01 -11.39
C PHE A 156 -13.64 1.99 -12.42
N ILE A 157 -14.48 2.93 -12.91
CA ILE A 157 -14.06 3.95 -13.88
C ILE A 157 -13.00 4.87 -13.27
N ALA A 158 -13.18 5.33 -12.04
CA ALA A 158 -12.19 6.16 -11.34
C ALA A 158 -10.84 5.44 -11.19
N THR A 159 -10.88 4.14 -10.86
CA THR A 159 -9.67 3.30 -10.79
C THR A 159 -8.98 3.23 -12.15
N LEU A 160 -9.73 3.00 -13.24
CA LEU A 160 -9.15 2.98 -14.59
C LEU A 160 -8.51 4.31 -15.00
N VAL A 161 -9.15 5.44 -14.67
CA VAL A 161 -8.60 6.78 -14.94
C VAL A 161 -7.28 6.98 -14.17
N ASN A 162 -7.24 6.58 -12.90
CA ASN A 162 -6.03 6.63 -12.10
C ASN A 162 -4.91 5.75 -12.68
N LEU A 163 -5.24 4.56 -13.18
CA LEU A 163 -4.28 3.70 -13.85
C LEU A 163 -3.80 4.26 -15.20
N ALA A 164 -4.67 4.96 -15.94
CA ALA A 164 -4.33 5.56 -17.23
C ALA A 164 -3.22 6.62 -17.11
N VAL A 165 -3.08 7.28 -15.96
CA VAL A 165 -1.98 8.22 -15.68
C VAL A 165 -0.60 7.57 -15.82
N TYR A 166 -0.50 6.27 -15.59
CA TYR A 166 0.75 5.51 -15.69
C TYR A 166 0.98 4.87 -17.05
N LEU A 167 0.01 4.93 -17.97
CA LEU A 167 0.14 4.38 -19.32
C LEU A 167 1.35 4.94 -20.10
N PRO A 168 1.73 6.24 -19.98
CA PRO A 168 2.91 6.79 -20.65
C PRO A 168 4.22 6.06 -20.30
N VAL A 169 4.31 5.40 -19.15
CA VAL A 169 5.49 4.65 -18.70
C VAL A 169 5.85 3.53 -19.68
N LEU A 170 4.87 2.95 -20.37
CA LEU A 170 5.08 1.89 -21.36
C LEU A 170 5.86 2.37 -22.59
N PHE A 171 5.81 3.67 -22.88
CA PHE A 171 6.50 4.28 -24.02
C PHE A 171 7.91 4.79 -23.68
N LEU A 172 8.34 4.69 -22.41
CA LEU A 172 9.68 5.09 -22.00
C LEU A 172 10.73 4.12 -22.57
N ALA A 173 11.90 4.66 -22.89
CA ALA A 173 13.07 3.91 -23.33
C ALA A 173 14.27 4.15 -22.40
N GLY A 174 15.23 3.23 -22.41
CA GLY A 174 16.46 3.32 -21.63
C GLY A 174 16.24 3.27 -20.12
N ILE A 175 17.00 4.10 -19.39
CA ILE A 175 17.04 4.10 -17.91
C ILE A 175 15.67 4.48 -17.31
N GLY A 176 14.93 5.40 -17.96
CA GLY A 176 13.60 5.79 -17.50
C GLY A 176 12.63 4.61 -17.42
N LYS A 177 12.65 3.72 -18.41
CA LYS A 177 11.82 2.51 -18.42
C LYS A 177 12.10 1.61 -17.21
N TYR A 178 13.38 1.39 -16.92
CA TYR A 178 13.81 0.54 -15.80
C TYR A 178 13.41 1.13 -14.43
N LEU A 179 13.36 2.46 -14.32
CA LEU A 179 13.03 3.18 -13.09
C LEU A 179 11.51 3.24 -12.84
N PHE A 180 10.72 3.52 -13.87
CA PHE A 180 9.29 3.80 -13.73
C PHE A 180 8.39 2.58 -13.90
N ILE A 181 8.81 1.51 -14.60
CA ILE A 181 8.01 0.27 -14.69
C ILE A 181 7.72 -0.33 -13.31
N PRO A 182 8.72 -0.51 -12.41
CA PRO A 182 8.46 -1.07 -11.08
C PRO A 182 7.50 -0.21 -10.26
N LEU A 183 7.60 1.12 -10.38
CA LEU A 183 6.69 2.08 -9.75
C LEU A 183 5.26 1.92 -10.27
N ALA A 184 5.09 1.92 -11.60
CA ALA A 184 3.78 1.79 -12.25
C ALA A 184 3.12 0.44 -11.94
N LEU A 185 3.87 -0.67 -11.98
CA LEU A 185 3.36 -1.99 -11.62
C LEU A 185 2.92 -2.04 -10.16
N SER A 186 3.69 -1.42 -9.27
CA SER A 186 3.34 -1.36 -7.86
C SER A 186 2.01 -0.64 -7.62
N VAL A 187 1.80 0.49 -8.29
CA VAL A 187 0.53 1.22 -8.23
C VAL A 187 -0.60 0.36 -8.82
N PHE A 188 -0.37 -0.24 -9.99
CA PHE A 188 -1.35 -1.07 -10.67
C PHE A 188 -1.87 -2.21 -9.79
N PHE A 189 -0.98 -2.97 -9.16
CA PHE A 189 -1.37 -4.07 -8.28
C PHE A 189 -2.05 -3.58 -7.01
N ALA A 190 -1.54 -2.51 -6.39
CA ALA A 190 -2.14 -1.94 -5.18
C ALA A 190 -3.57 -1.44 -5.44
N MET A 191 -3.78 -0.67 -6.51
CA MET A 191 -5.10 -0.12 -6.85
C MET A 191 -6.10 -1.20 -7.25
N THR A 192 -5.66 -2.20 -8.01
CA THR A 192 -6.52 -3.34 -8.40
C THR A 192 -6.90 -4.17 -7.19
N ALA A 193 -5.97 -4.39 -6.26
CA ALA A 193 -6.25 -5.07 -5.00
C ALA A 193 -7.21 -4.27 -4.11
N SER A 194 -7.04 -2.94 -4.02
CA SER A 194 -7.96 -2.07 -3.28
C SER A 194 -9.38 -2.08 -3.86
N LEU A 195 -9.51 -2.05 -5.18
CA LEU A 195 -10.81 -2.16 -5.84
C LEU A 195 -11.48 -3.50 -5.54
N ALA A 196 -10.72 -4.60 -5.59
CA ALA A 196 -11.24 -5.91 -5.22
C ALA A 196 -11.64 -5.97 -3.73
N ALA A 197 -10.81 -5.44 -2.84
CA ALA A 197 -11.07 -5.41 -1.40
C ALA A 197 -12.28 -4.51 -1.06
N SER A 198 -12.41 -3.35 -1.71
CA SER A 198 -13.52 -2.41 -1.46
C SER A 198 -14.87 -2.97 -1.92
N LEU A 199 -14.90 -3.78 -2.98
CA LEU A 199 -16.14 -4.37 -3.48
C LEU A 199 -16.50 -5.72 -2.84
N THR A 200 -15.56 -6.37 -2.14
CA THR A 200 -15.78 -7.68 -1.52
C THR A 200 -15.73 -7.62 0.01
N VAL A 201 -14.61 -7.17 0.58
CA VAL A 201 -14.37 -7.16 2.02
C VAL A 201 -15.26 -6.14 2.73
N VAL A 202 -15.37 -4.93 2.19
CA VAL A 202 -16.17 -3.86 2.82
C VAL A 202 -17.66 -4.22 2.87
N PRO A 203 -18.34 -4.61 1.78
CA PRO A 203 -19.76 -4.95 1.83
C PRO A 203 -20.04 -6.19 2.66
N ALA A 204 -19.18 -7.22 2.60
CA ALA A 204 -19.32 -8.43 3.41
C ALA A 204 -19.23 -8.14 4.92
N TYR A 205 -18.30 -7.25 5.31
CA TYR A 205 -18.19 -6.81 6.69
C TYR A 205 -19.40 -5.96 7.11
N CYS A 206 -19.83 -5.01 6.26
CA CYS A 206 -20.97 -4.16 6.54
C CYS A 206 -22.26 -4.96 6.74
N ALA A 207 -22.52 -5.94 5.86
CA ALA A 207 -23.70 -6.80 5.95
C ALA A 207 -23.80 -7.54 7.29
N LYS A 208 -22.65 -7.95 7.86
CA LYS A 208 -22.58 -8.77 9.08
C LYS A 208 -22.47 -7.94 10.37
N PHE A 209 -21.79 -6.80 10.33
CA PHE A 209 -21.38 -6.06 11.53
C PHE A 209 -21.94 -4.66 11.68
N LEU A 210 -22.46 -4.03 10.61
CA LEU A 210 -23.24 -2.82 10.77
C LEU A 210 -24.70 -3.21 11.03
N SER A 211 -25.14 -3.06 12.28
CA SER A 211 -26.55 -3.20 12.63
C SER A 211 -27.30 -1.92 12.27
N ALA A 212 -28.53 -2.05 11.77
CA ALA A 212 -29.48 -0.95 11.65
C ALA A 212 -29.93 -0.50 13.06
N GLY A 213 -29.07 0.21 13.77
CA GLY A 213 -29.27 0.61 15.17
C GLY A 213 -28.99 2.08 15.36
N GLY A 214 -29.98 2.92 15.07
CA GLY A 214 -29.90 4.38 15.24
C GLY A 214 -31.23 5.13 15.07
N ARG A 215 -32.35 4.56 15.54
CA ARG A 215 -33.49 5.36 16.00
C ARG A 215 -33.46 5.35 17.53
N LEU A 216 -33.84 6.51 18.13
CA LEU A 216 -34.14 6.84 19.54
C LEU A 216 -32.97 7.53 20.29
N HIS A 217 -33.03 8.78 20.80
CA HIS A 217 -34.12 9.65 21.29
C HIS A 217 -33.70 11.15 21.28
N GLY A 218 -34.66 12.07 21.03
CA GLY A 218 -34.46 13.51 21.21
C GLY A 218 -35.62 14.45 20.81
N ALA A 219 -36.87 14.11 21.14
CA ALA A 219 -38.01 15.02 21.40
C ALA A 219 -38.99 14.22 22.28
N PRO A 220 -39.59 14.81 23.34
CA PRO A 220 -40.48 15.97 23.28
C PRO A 220 -39.84 17.31 23.61
#